data_AF-A0A850Y1N1-F1
#
_entry.id   AF-A0A850Y1N1-F1
#
_cell.length_a   1.000
_cell.length_b   1.000
_cell.length_c   1.000
_cell.angle_alpha   90.00
_cell.angle_beta   90.00
_cell.angle_gamma   90.00
#
_symmetry.space_group_name_H-M   'P 1'
#
loop_
_entity.id
_entity.type
_entity.pdbx_description
1 polymer ?
#
loop_
_entity_poly.entity_id
_entity_poly.type
_entity_poly.pdbx_seq_one_letter_code
_entity_poly.pdbx_strand_id
1 'polypeptide(L)'
;SSLIRQKRQAREREKSNACKCVNSPSKSKGSCDKNKLNVFSRVKLFGSKKRRRRRPEPQLKGIVTKLYSRQGYHLQLQADGTIDGTKEEDSSYTLFNLIPVGLRVVAIQGVQTKLYLAMNSEGYLYTSVSKHF
;
A
#
# COMPACT_ATOMS: atom_id res chain seq x y z
N SER A 1 -12.56 -18.14 -29.60
CA SER A 1 -12.47 -19.22 -28.58
C SER A 1 -13.80 -19.33 -27.81
N SER A 2 -14.42 -20.50 -27.85
CA SER A 2 -15.72 -20.85 -27.22
C SER A 2 -15.77 -20.55 -25.71
N LEU A 3 -14.61 -20.59 -25.03
CA LEU A 3 -14.44 -20.29 -23.61
C LEU A 3 -14.91 -18.89 -23.20
N ILE A 4 -14.73 -17.88 -24.06
CA ILE A 4 -15.09 -16.48 -23.76
C ILE A 4 -16.61 -16.31 -23.72
N ARG A 5 -17.34 -17.01 -24.60
CA ARG A 5 -18.82 -16.99 -24.63
C ARG A 5 -19.43 -17.70 -23.41
N GLN A 6 -18.86 -18.83 -22.99
CA GLN A 6 -19.29 -19.53 -21.77
C GLN A 6 -19.14 -18.67 -20.51
N LYS A 7 -18.03 -17.93 -20.37
CA LYS A 7 -17.79 -17.06 -19.20
C LYS A 7 -18.76 -15.88 -19.11
N ARG A 8 -19.24 -15.34 -20.23
CA ARG A 8 -20.28 -14.29 -20.24
C ARG A 8 -21.65 -14.85 -19.84
N GLN A 9 -22.02 -16.05 -20.29
CA GLN A 9 -23.31 -16.67 -19.94
C GLN A 9 -23.43 -17.04 -18.45
N ALA A 10 -22.33 -17.43 -17.81
CA ALA A 10 -22.33 -17.72 -16.37
C ALA A 10 -22.58 -16.45 -15.52
N ARG A 11 -22.09 -15.28 -15.96
CA ARG A 11 -22.23 -14.01 -15.22
C ARG A 11 -23.62 -13.38 -15.34
N GLU A 12 -24.36 -13.68 -16.40
CA GLU A 12 -25.75 -13.21 -16.54
C GLU A 12 -26.76 -14.01 -15.72
N ARG A 13 -26.49 -15.30 -15.44
CA ARG A 13 -27.36 -16.14 -14.59
C ARG A 13 -27.36 -15.75 -13.11
N GLU A 14 -26.30 -15.09 -12.62
CA GLU A 14 -26.24 -14.66 -11.22
C GLU A 14 -26.90 -13.29 -10.97
N LYS A 15 -27.21 -12.52 -12.02
CA LYS A 15 -27.78 -11.18 -11.86
C LYS A 15 -29.31 -11.16 -11.75
N SER A 16 -29.98 -12.32 -11.85
CA SER A 16 -31.43 -12.43 -11.69
C SER A 16 -31.91 -12.65 -10.25
N ASN A 17 -31.02 -12.78 -9.26
CA ASN A 17 -31.41 -13.11 -7.87
C ASN A 17 -31.11 -12.01 -6.83
N ALA A 18 -30.82 -10.78 -7.25
CA ALA A 18 -30.53 -9.68 -6.33
C ALA A 18 -31.40 -8.45 -6.62
N CYS A 19 -32.72 -8.60 -6.59
CA CYS A 19 -33.68 -7.48 -6.55
C CYS A 19 -35.02 -7.94 -5.96
N LYS A 20 -35.16 -7.91 -4.62
CA LYS A 20 -36.46 -7.65 -3.98
C LYS A 20 -36.23 -6.82 -2.72
N CYS A 21 -36.21 -5.50 -2.90
CA CYS A 21 -36.60 -4.56 -1.86
C CYS A 21 -38.02 -4.93 -1.42
N VAL A 22 -38.23 -5.23 -0.14
CA VAL A 22 -39.58 -5.42 0.43
C VAL A 22 -39.86 -4.27 1.38
N ASN A 23 -40.94 -3.56 1.04
CA ASN A 23 -41.45 -2.38 1.72
C ASN A 23 -41.93 -2.70 3.14
N SER A 24 -41.75 -1.73 4.03
CA SER A 24 -42.30 -1.70 5.39
C SER A 24 -43.84 -1.81 5.38
N PRO A 25 -44.46 -2.58 6.31
CA PRO A 25 -45.91 -2.54 6.46
C PRO A 25 -46.35 -1.34 7.31
N SER A 26 -47.32 -0.59 6.78
CA SER A 26 -48.06 0.47 7.46
C SER A 26 -49.52 0.05 7.71
N LYS A 27 -50.13 0.58 8.79
CA LYS A 27 -51.55 0.50 9.28
C LYS A 27 -51.85 -0.68 10.23
N SER A 28 -52.66 -0.61 11.30
CA SER A 28 -53.30 0.44 12.12
C SER A 28 -54.06 -0.23 13.29
N LYS A 29 -54.17 0.45 14.45
CA LYS A 29 -55.20 0.35 15.53
C LYS A 29 -55.54 -1.02 16.18
N GLY A 30 -55.25 -1.12 17.49
CA GLY A 30 -55.85 -2.08 18.43
C GLY A 30 -55.50 -1.71 19.87
N SER A 31 -56.51 -1.55 20.73
CA SER A 31 -56.42 -1.21 22.17
C SER A 31 -56.38 -2.49 23.01
N CYS A 32 -55.48 -2.54 24.00
CA CYS A 32 -55.78 -3.00 25.37
C CYS A 32 -54.56 -2.81 26.30
N ASP A 33 -54.81 -2.20 27.46
CA ASP A 33 -53.88 -2.05 28.56
C ASP A 33 -53.50 -3.40 29.20
N LYS A 34 -52.22 -3.56 29.55
CA LYS A 34 -51.71 -3.73 30.93
C LYS A 34 -50.28 -4.32 30.96
N ASN A 35 -49.51 -3.82 31.93
CA ASN A 35 -48.33 -4.41 32.58
C ASN A 35 -46.92 -4.04 32.06
N LYS A 36 -46.33 -3.06 32.78
CA LYS A 36 -45.07 -3.17 33.53
C LYS A 36 -44.00 -4.13 32.97
N LEU A 37 -42.86 -3.59 32.49
CA LEU A 37 -41.54 -3.63 33.15
C LEU A 37 -40.37 -3.37 32.17
N ASN A 38 -39.41 -2.58 32.66
CA ASN A 38 -38.02 -2.36 32.24
C ASN A 38 -37.68 -2.11 30.76
N VAL A 39 -37.68 -0.83 30.40
CA VAL A 39 -36.82 -0.30 29.34
C VAL A 39 -35.37 -0.31 29.85
N PHE A 40 -34.63 -1.38 29.58
CA PHE A 40 -33.17 -1.28 29.58
C PHE A 40 -32.77 -0.61 28.26
N SER A 41 -32.37 0.65 28.34
CA SER A 41 -31.65 1.34 27.28
C SER A 41 -30.37 0.55 26.98
N ARG A 42 -30.42 -0.30 25.96
CA ARG A 42 -29.25 -1.00 25.41
C ARG A 42 -28.42 0.01 24.64
N VAL A 43 -27.73 0.88 25.35
CA VAL A 43 -26.75 1.79 24.74
C VAL A 43 -25.65 0.89 24.17
N LYS A 44 -25.65 0.70 22.86
CA LYS A 44 -24.48 0.18 22.15
C LYS A 44 -23.41 1.24 22.31
N LEU A 45 -22.53 1.10 23.31
CA LEU A 45 -21.24 1.74 23.25
C LEU A 45 -20.62 1.32 21.93
N PHE A 46 -20.52 2.27 21.00
CA PHE A 46 -19.74 2.10 19.79
C PHE A 46 -18.32 1.79 20.26
N GLY A 47 -17.98 0.50 20.27
CA GLY A 47 -16.63 0.06 20.59
C GLY A 47 -15.68 0.84 19.70
N SER A 48 -14.80 1.62 20.34
CA SER A 48 -13.73 2.36 19.68
C SER A 48 -13.05 1.38 18.73
N LYS A 49 -13.34 1.50 17.43
CA LYS A 49 -12.66 0.72 16.40
C LYS A 49 -11.20 1.11 16.54
N LYS A 50 -10.41 0.25 17.22
CA LYS A 50 -8.95 0.32 17.21
C LYS A 50 -8.57 0.52 15.76
N ARG A 51 -8.10 1.72 15.40
CA ARG A 51 -7.61 2.02 14.06
C ARG A 51 -6.60 0.92 13.77
N ARG A 52 -6.95 0.01 12.85
CA ARG A 52 -6.02 -1.03 12.41
C ARG A 52 -4.76 -0.28 12.02
N ARG A 53 -3.66 -0.49 12.76
CA ARG A 53 -2.35 0.01 12.35
C ARG A 53 -2.19 -0.47 10.91
N ARG A 54 -2.03 0.48 9.97
CA ARG A 54 -1.81 0.16 8.56
C ARG A 54 -0.66 -0.85 8.56
N ARG A 55 -0.92 -2.07 8.07
CA ARG A 55 0.16 -3.04 7.89
C ARG A 55 1.19 -2.35 7.00
N PRO A 56 2.50 -2.42 7.32
CA PRO A 56 3.52 -1.97 6.39
C PRO A 56 3.22 -2.63 5.05
N GLU A 57 3.10 -1.79 4.02
CA GLU A 57 2.87 -2.27 2.68
C GLU A 57 3.99 -3.26 2.33
N PRO A 58 3.69 -4.43 1.75
CA PRO A 58 4.72 -5.39 1.40
C PRO A 58 5.78 -4.67 0.57
N GLN A 59 7.03 -4.67 1.03
CA GLN A 59 8.10 -4.04 0.27
C GLN A 59 8.12 -4.66 -1.12
N LEU A 60 7.87 -3.82 -2.13
CA LEU A 60 7.93 -4.26 -3.50
C LEU A 60 9.34 -4.79 -3.75
N LYS A 61 9.43 -5.99 -4.32
CA LYS A 61 10.71 -6.63 -4.61
C LYS A 61 11.41 -5.80 -5.69
N GLY A 62 12.32 -4.94 -5.26
CA GLY A 62 13.19 -4.18 -6.15
C GLY A 62 14.21 -5.07 -6.87
N ILE A 63 14.93 -4.48 -7.81
CA ILE A 63 16.08 -5.12 -8.47
C ILE A 63 17.37 -4.65 -7.82
N VAL A 64 18.34 -5.56 -7.68
CA VAL A 64 19.72 -5.19 -7.35
C VAL A 64 20.44 -4.86 -8.65
N THR A 65 20.95 -3.64 -8.79
CA THR A 65 21.66 -3.19 -9.99
C THR A 65 22.72 -2.15 -9.68
N LYS A 66 23.69 -1.99 -10.58
CA LYS A 66 24.59 -0.84 -10.62
C LYS A 66 23.94 0.31 -11.40
N LEU A 67 24.30 1.54 -11.07
CA LEU A 67 23.90 2.74 -11.81
C LEU A 67 25.15 3.34 -12.48
N TYR A 68 25.22 3.24 -13.80
CA TYR A 68 26.35 3.77 -14.57
C TYR A 68 26.02 5.16 -15.11
N SER A 69 26.86 6.14 -14.75
CA SER A 69 26.79 7.48 -15.28
C SER A 69 27.42 7.52 -16.67
N ARG A 70 26.79 8.27 -17.59
CA ARG A 70 27.36 8.57 -18.91
C ARG A 70 28.73 9.24 -18.84
N GLN A 71 29.10 9.83 -17.69
CA GLN A 71 30.41 10.43 -17.45
C GLN A 71 31.54 9.39 -17.26
N GLY A 72 31.21 8.09 -17.24
CA GLY A 72 32.21 7.02 -17.15
C GLY A 72 32.46 6.49 -15.73
N TYR A 73 31.48 6.64 -14.83
CA TYR A 73 31.60 6.25 -13.42
C TYR A 73 30.38 5.46 -12.98
N HIS A 74 30.58 4.44 -12.14
CA HIS A 74 29.51 3.83 -11.36
C HIS A 74 29.21 4.70 -10.14
N LEU A 75 27.93 4.94 -9.88
CA LEU A 75 27.51 5.55 -8.62
C LEU A 75 27.97 4.66 -7.46
N GLN A 76 28.50 5.26 -6.40
CA GLN A 76 28.95 4.57 -5.21
C GLN A 76 28.34 5.24 -3.97
N LEU A 77 27.95 4.42 -3.00
CA LEU A 77 27.54 4.88 -1.68
C LEU A 77 28.39 4.17 -0.63
N GLN A 78 29.35 4.90 -0.08
CA GLN A 78 30.36 4.40 0.85
C GLN A 78 29.80 4.19 2.27
N ALA A 79 30.53 3.46 3.11
CA ALA A 79 30.09 3.10 4.46
C ALA A 79 29.87 4.29 5.40
N ASP A 80 30.60 5.38 5.17
CA ASP A 80 30.49 6.66 5.89
C ASP A 80 29.30 7.53 5.43
N GLY A 81 28.60 7.11 4.37
CA GLY A 81 27.50 7.86 3.76
C GLY A 81 27.92 8.78 2.62
N THR A 82 29.20 8.79 2.23
CA THR A 82 29.67 9.57 1.07
C THR A 82 29.07 9.03 -0.23
N ILE A 83 28.57 9.94 -1.08
CA ILE A 83 27.96 9.64 -2.38
C ILE A 83 28.86 10.24 -3.47
N ASP A 84 29.43 9.39 -4.30
CA ASP A 84 30.35 9.79 -5.37
C ASP A 84 30.34 8.78 -6.53
N GLY A 85 31.27 8.95 -7.49
CA GLY A 85 31.42 8.08 -8.65
C GLY A 85 32.77 7.38 -8.66
N THR A 86 32.78 6.07 -8.92
CA THR A 86 34.01 5.25 -9.03
C THR A 86 34.15 4.58 -10.38
N LYS A 87 35.39 4.28 -10.78
CA LYS A 87 35.70 3.42 -11.93
C LYS A 87 35.97 1.97 -11.52
N GLU A 88 35.99 1.69 -10.22
CA GLU A 88 36.20 0.35 -9.70
C GLU A 88 34.95 -0.51 -9.95
N GLU A 89 35.03 -1.43 -10.89
CA GLU A 89 33.90 -2.27 -11.26
C GLU A 89 33.54 -3.27 -10.15
N ASP A 90 34.50 -3.74 -9.35
CA ASP A 90 34.27 -4.79 -8.35
C ASP A 90 33.83 -4.26 -6.97
N SER A 91 33.72 -2.94 -6.81
CA SER A 91 33.31 -2.34 -5.54
C SER A 91 31.88 -2.72 -5.18
N SER A 92 31.71 -3.38 -4.03
CA SER A 92 30.40 -3.78 -3.55
C SER A 92 29.49 -2.61 -3.14
N TYR A 93 30.06 -1.41 -2.95
CA TYR A 93 29.34 -0.16 -2.67
C TYR A 93 28.65 0.44 -3.91
N THR A 94 28.85 -0.14 -5.09
CA THR A 94 28.17 0.26 -6.34
C THR A 94 26.83 -0.43 -6.57
N LEU A 95 26.45 -1.36 -5.67
CA LEU A 95 25.20 -2.11 -5.76
C LEU A 95 24.06 -1.39 -5.04
N PHE A 96 22.95 -1.20 -5.74
CA PHE A 96 21.75 -0.55 -5.21
C PHE A 96 20.50 -1.42 -5.38
N ASN A 97 19.60 -1.36 -4.41
CA ASN A 97 18.23 -1.81 -4.58
C ASN A 97 17.42 -0.67 -5.22
N LEU A 98 16.90 -0.90 -6.44
CA LEU A 98 15.89 -0.06 -7.07
C LEU A 98 14.51 -0.60 -6.72
N ILE A 99 13.89 0.01 -5.71
CA ILE A 99 12.61 -0.42 -5.16
C ILE A 99 11.52 0.44 -5.79
N PRO A 100 10.60 -0.12 -6.60
CA PRO A 100 9.48 0.66 -7.11
C PRO A 100 8.60 1.09 -5.94
N VAL A 101 8.21 2.36 -5.91
CA VAL A 101 7.30 2.94 -4.90
C VAL A 101 6.10 3.65 -5.55
N GLY A 102 6.11 3.78 -6.88
CA GLY A 102 5.02 4.35 -7.66
C GLY A 102 5.25 4.15 -9.16
N LEU A 103 4.31 4.60 -9.99
CA LEU A 103 4.46 4.54 -11.45
C LEU A 103 5.66 5.41 -11.86
N ARG A 104 6.73 4.76 -12.32
CA ARG A 104 8.01 5.41 -12.68
C ARG A 104 8.71 6.11 -11.51
N VAL A 105 8.34 5.77 -10.27
CA VAL A 105 8.98 6.30 -9.07
C VAL A 105 9.67 5.17 -8.33
N VAL A 106 10.93 5.39 -7.98
CA VAL A 106 11.77 4.41 -7.29
C VAL A 106 12.43 5.02 -6.06
N ALA A 107 12.62 4.20 -5.04
CA ALA A 107 13.57 4.44 -3.98
C ALA A 107 14.90 3.79 -4.35
N ILE A 108 16.01 4.48 -4.10
CA ILE A 108 17.36 3.98 -4.36
C ILE A 108 18.05 3.76 -3.01
N GLN A 109 18.39 2.51 -2.71
CA GLN A 109 19.01 2.11 -1.44
C GLN A 109 20.35 1.42 -1.70
N GLY A 110 21.42 1.81 -0.99
CA GLY A 110 22.68 1.07 -1.01
C GLY A 110 22.51 -0.34 -0.47
N VAL A 111 22.99 -1.35 -1.19
CA VAL A 111 22.86 -2.76 -0.76
C VAL A 111 23.67 -3.01 0.51
N GLN A 112 24.87 -2.45 0.61
CA GLN A 112 25.75 -2.65 1.76
C GLN A 112 25.35 -1.78 2.95
N THR A 113 25.14 -0.49 2.73
CA THR A 113 24.88 0.48 3.80
C THR A 113 23.44 0.46 4.30
N LYS A 114 22.50 -0.04 3.47
CA LYS A 114 21.04 0.07 3.69
C LYS A 114 20.52 1.50 3.79
N LEU A 115 21.34 2.51 3.46
CA LEU A 115 20.94 3.90 3.42
C LEU A 115 20.23 4.21 2.09
N TYR A 116 19.31 5.16 2.15
CA TYR A 116 18.60 5.70 0.99
C TYR A 116 19.26 6.97 0.49
N LEU A 117 19.37 7.09 -0.83
CA LEU A 117 19.67 8.38 -1.45
C LEU A 117 18.45 9.27 -1.37
N ALA A 118 18.64 10.50 -0.90
CA ALA A 118 17.61 11.52 -0.80
C ALA A 118 18.17 12.87 -1.27
N MET A 119 17.29 13.78 -1.64
CA MET A 119 17.64 15.13 -2.03
C MET A 119 16.75 16.10 -1.25
N ASN A 120 17.34 17.11 -0.64
CA ASN A 120 16.58 18.11 0.12
C ASN A 120 16.01 19.20 -0.81
N SER A 121 15.24 20.15 -0.26
CA SER A 121 14.64 21.25 -1.03
C SER A 121 15.64 22.23 -1.65
N GLU A 122 16.89 22.21 -1.19
CA GLU A 122 17.98 23.04 -1.70
C GLU A 122 18.74 22.35 -2.86
N GLY A 123 18.42 21.09 -3.17
CA GLY A 123 19.06 20.32 -4.22
C GLY A 123 20.30 19.52 -3.78
N TYR A 124 20.61 19.50 -2.48
CA TYR A 124 21.72 18.71 -1.95
C TYR A 124 21.32 17.25 -1.78
N LEU A 125 22.17 16.36 -2.30
CA LEU A 125 22.07 14.93 -2.03
C LEU A 125 22.54 14.62 -0.61
N TYR A 126 21.83 13.70 0.04
CA TYR A 126 22.19 13.18 1.35
C TYR A 126 21.73 11.74 1.51
N THR A 127 22.24 11.07 2.54
CA THR A 127 21.84 9.71 2.88
C THR A 127 20.85 9.70 4.04
N SER A 128 19.82 8.85 3.95
CA SER A 128 18.82 8.71 5.00
C SER A 128 18.64 7.25 5.43
N VAL A 129 18.50 7.03 6.74
CA VAL A 129 18.11 5.73 7.31
C VAL A 129 16.62 5.43 7.10
N SER A 130 15.82 6.46 6.85
CA SER A 130 14.37 6.40 6.88
C SER A 130 13.77 6.20 5.50
N LYS A 131 12.85 5.23 5.40
CA LYS A 131 11.97 5.03 4.24
C LYS A 131 10.76 5.96 4.38
N HIS A 132 10.89 7.22 3.99
CA HIS A 132 9.72 8.10 3.88
C HIS A 132 9.45 8.32 2.38
N PHE A 133 8.44 7.61 1.87
CA PHE A 133 7.93 7.70 0.49
C PHE A 133 6.42 7.91 0.54
#